data_AF-A0A0M8WKG6-F1
#
_entry.id   AF-A0A0M8WKG6-F1
#
_cell.length_a   1.000
_cell.length_b   1.000
_cell.length_c   1.000
_cell.angle_alpha   90.00
_cell.angle_beta   90.00
_cell.angle_gamma   90.00
#
_symmetry.space_group_name_H-M   'P 1'
#
loop_
_entity.id
_entity.type
_entity.pdbx_description
1 polymer ?
#
loop_
_entity_poly.entity_id
_entity_poly.type
_entity_poly.pdbx_seq_one_letter_code
_entity_poly.pdbx_strand_id
1 'polypeptide(L)'
;MEDEQPVAGEPSELGIEMLPIALAALRTEVGEARALIRELAAMTPEQADSSWCDRLEDEYHDAGAGQAAMARQLRQWQLDHPEAAGLDELAGLVADVEPVRQALLHQLARLRCARGTSGTRVLPGRTAAELIRDEPLWTFSHGQGHDPRALHVWREDDAHLVAIVAARSPEGGVDTAEAGDAVAARLTAEHPDREIEVFVWTPGSAAGSGDRFERVTPGGLEPVPAHDVIDRLAAAERYRCDCSS
;
A
#
# COMPACT_ATOMS: atom_id res chain seq x y z
N MET A 1 1.12 35.40 46.34
CA MET A 1 0.09 34.69 45.56
C MET A 1 0.24 35.24 44.16
N GLU A 2 1.19 34.70 43.44
CA GLU A 2 1.40 34.98 42.01
C GLU A 2 1.66 33.61 41.40
N ASP A 3 0.72 33.20 40.55
CA ASP A 3 0.75 31.98 39.75
C ASP A 3 1.80 32.14 38.65
N GLU A 4 2.89 31.38 38.72
CA GLU A 4 3.70 31.07 37.54
C GLU A 4 3.11 29.84 36.86
N GLN A 5 2.31 30.07 35.81
CA GLN A 5 2.02 29.04 34.82
C GLN A 5 3.31 28.74 34.04
N PRO A 6 3.73 27.47 33.89
CA PRO A 6 4.75 27.14 32.91
C PRO A 6 4.13 27.32 31.51
N VAL A 7 4.64 28.31 30.78
CA VAL A 7 4.44 28.44 29.33
C VAL A 7 4.88 27.12 28.71
N ALA A 8 3.91 26.39 28.15
CA ALA A 8 4.16 25.23 27.32
C ALA A 8 5.07 25.68 26.17
N GLY A 9 6.31 25.19 26.16
CA GLY A 9 7.21 25.38 25.05
C GLY A 9 6.62 24.71 23.81
N GLU A 10 6.19 25.54 22.85
CA GLU A 10 5.91 25.10 21.50
C GLU A 10 7.18 24.49 20.89
N PRO A 11 7.10 23.34 20.18
CA PRO A 11 8.22 22.85 19.40
C PRO A 11 8.29 23.66 18.10
N SER A 12 8.93 24.84 18.16
CA SER A 12 9.23 25.64 16.97
C SER A 12 10.52 25.15 16.30
N GLU A 13 10.53 25.24 14.98
CA GLU A 13 11.71 25.33 14.10
C GLU A 13 12.47 24.03 13.77
N LEU A 14 12.02 23.37 12.70
CA LEU A 14 12.96 23.08 11.60
C LEU A 14 13.52 24.44 11.14
N GLY A 15 14.59 24.90 11.80
CA GLY A 15 15.20 26.20 11.52
C GLY A 15 15.55 26.31 10.04
N ILE A 16 15.29 27.47 9.42
CA ILE A 16 15.56 27.78 8.01
C ILE A 16 17.00 27.37 7.60
N GLU A 17 17.94 27.37 8.55
CA GLU A 17 19.34 26.97 8.37
C GLU A 17 19.53 25.46 8.09
N MET A 18 18.61 24.61 8.53
CA MET A 18 18.66 23.15 8.36
C MET A 18 17.98 22.66 7.08
N LEU A 19 17.17 23.49 6.42
CA LEU A 19 16.43 23.11 5.22
C LEU A 19 17.35 22.71 4.06
N PRO A 20 18.45 23.42 3.73
CA PRO A 20 19.36 23.00 2.67
C PRO A 20 20.06 21.67 2.96
N ILE A 21 20.38 21.40 4.23
CA ILE A 21 21.00 20.14 4.67
C ILE A 21 19.99 18.99 4.57
N ALA A 22 18.75 19.21 5.04
CA ALA A 22 17.66 18.25 4.93
C ALA A 22 17.32 17.93 3.46
N LEU A 23 17.30 18.95 2.59
CA LEU A 23 17.11 18.79 1.15
C LEU A 23 18.24 17.99 0.49
N ALA A 24 19.50 18.25 0.85
CA ALA A 24 20.64 17.52 0.32
C ALA A 24 20.60 16.04 0.76
N ALA A 25 20.31 15.79 2.04
CA ALA A 25 20.16 14.43 2.57
C ALA A 25 19.03 13.69 1.86
N LEU A 26 17.83 14.28 1.78
CA LEU A 26 16.68 13.66 1.13
C LEU A 26 16.92 13.39 -0.36
N ARG A 27 17.70 14.24 -1.04
CA ARG A 27 18.09 14.02 -2.44
C ARG A 27 18.99 12.81 -2.62
N THR A 28 19.97 12.65 -1.74
CA THR A 28 20.86 11.49 -1.74
C THR A 28 20.05 10.21 -1.52
N GLU A 29 19.22 10.18 -0.49
CA GLU A 29 18.35 9.03 -0.15
C GLU A 29 17.43 8.64 -1.31
N VAL A 30 16.71 9.61 -1.89
CA VAL A 30 15.83 9.36 -3.05
C VAL A 30 16.64 8.89 -4.27
N GLY A 31 17.85 9.42 -4.46
CA GLY A 31 18.77 9.02 -5.53
C GLY A 31 19.26 7.58 -5.39
N GLU A 32 19.66 7.19 -4.18
CA GLU A 32 20.11 5.84 -3.84
C GLU A 32 18.97 4.84 -3.97
N ALA A 33 17.79 5.15 -3.43
CA ALA A 33 16.59 4.32 -3.58
C ALA A 33 16.22 4.10 -5.06
N ARG A 34 16.30 5.14 -5.90
CA ARG A 34 16.11 5.02 -7.35
C ARG A 34 17.13 4.13 -8.04
N ALA A 35 18.40 4.18 -7.61
CA ALA A 35 19.43 3.28 -8.14
C ALA A 35 19.14 1.83 -7.75
N LEU A 36 18.74 1.62 -6.51
CA LEU A 36 18.42 0.30 -5.97
C LEU A 36 17.18 -0.32 -6.63
N ILE A 37 16.15 0.47 -6.92
CA ILE A 37 14.99 0.01 -7.71
C ILE A 37 15.43 -0.56 -9.06
N ARG A 38 16.34 0.13 -9.77
CA ARG A 38 16.85 -0.33 -11.07
C ARG A 38 17.66 -1.61 -10.93
N GLU A 39 18.46 -1.72 -9.88
CA GLU A 39 19.24 -2.93 -9.59
C GLU A 39 18.33 -4.12 -9.29
N LEU A 40 17.36 -3.95 -8.38
CA LEU A 40 16.37 -4.97 -8.04
C LEU A 40 15.53 -5.38 -9.25
N ALA A 41 15.15 -4.43 -10.10
CA ALA A 41 14.38 -4.71 -11.32
C ALA A 41 15.15 -5.61 -12.30
N ALA A 42 16.48 -5.47 -12.38
CA ALA A 42 17.35 -6.27 -13.24
C ALA A 42 17.80 -7.60 -12.61
N MET A 43 17.56 -7.79 -11.32
CA MET A 43 17.97 -8.97 -10.57
C MET A 43 17.07 -10.17 -10.84
N THR A 44 17.66 -11.35 -11.01
CA THR A 44 16.90 -12.61 -11.05
C THR A 44 16.62 -13.14 -9.63
N PRO A 45 15.61 -13.99 -9.45
CA PRO A 45 15.28 -14.57 -8.14
C PRO A 45 16.45 -15.30 -7.48
N GLU A 46 17.33 -15.90 -8.27
CA GLU A 46 18.52 -16.63 -7.82
C GLU A 46 19.64 -15.71 -7.35
N GLN A 47 19.68 -14.48 -7.86
CA GLN A 47 20.66 -13.45 -7.47
C GLN A 47 20.25 -12.71 -6.20
N ALA A 48 18.95 -12.66 -5.90
CA ALA A 48 18.39 -12.00 -4.73
C ALA A 48 18.62 -12.82 -3.45
N ASP A 49 19.62 -12.46 -2.65
CA ASP A 49 19.76 -13.00 -1.29
C ASP A 49 18.54 -12.62 -0.45
N SER A 50 17.79 -13.61 0.04
CA SER A 50 16.60 -13.38 0.88
C SER A 50 16.92 -12.50 2.06
N SER A 51 18.01 -12.78 2.77
CA SER A 51 18.34 -12.08 4.01
C SER A 51 18.71 -10.62 3.77
N TRP A 52 19.18 -10.29 2.58
CA TRP A 52 19.44 -8.92 2.17
C TRP A 52 18.16 -8.22 1.73
N CYS A 53 17.33 -8.85 0.89
CA CYS A 53 16.03 -8.30 0.49
C CYS A 53 15.11 -8.06 1.71
N ASP A 54 15.15 -8.96 2.68
CA ASP A 54 14.38 -8.86 3.92
C ASP A 54 14.80 -7.65 4.73
N ARG A 55 16.10 -7.49 4.99
CA ARG A 55 16.62 -6.32 5.71
C ARG A 55 16.33 -5.01 4.99
N LEU A 56 16.41 -5.00 3.67
CA LEU A 56 16.13 -3.82 2.86
C LEU A 56 14.66 -3.42 2.94
N GLU A 57 13.76 -4.39 2.95
CA GLU A 57 12.33 -4.14 3.13
C GLU A 57 12.04 -3.57 4.51
N ASP A 58 12.67 -4.11 5.56
CA ASP A 58 12.54 -3.60 6.94
C ASP A 58 12.99 -2.14 7.04
N GLU A 59 14.14 -1.83 6.43
CA GLU A 59 14.71 -0.48 6.41
C GLU A 59 13.78 0.52 5.70
N TYR A 60 13.29 0.18 4.51
CA TYR A 60 12.39 1.07 3.75
C TYR A 60 10.94 1.06 4.26
N HIS A 61 10.58 0.12 5.13
CA HIS A 61 9.33 0.19 5.88
C HIS A 61 9.41 1.24 6.99
N ASP A 62 10.40 1.13 7.87
CA ASP A 62 10.52 2.00 9.05
C ASP A 62 11.12 3.37 8.72
N ALA A 63 12.31 3.39 8.12
CA ALA A 63 12.98 4.64 7.75
C ALA A 63 12.22 5.35 6.61
N GLY A 64 11.71 4.59 5.64
CA GLY A 64 10.89 5.13 4.56
C GLY A 64 9.57 5.74 5.04
N ALA A 65 8.90 5.17 6.06
CA ALA A 65 7.72 5.78 6.66
C ALA A 65 8.06 7.08 7.41
N GLY A 66 9.20 7.11 8.11
CA GLY A 66 9.74 8.33 8.72
C GLY A 66 10.03 9.43 7.69
N GLN A 67 10.65 9.07 6.56
CA GLN A 67 10.92 9.98 5.45
C GLN A 67 9.62 10.50 4.81
N ALA A 68 8.60 9.64 4.64
CA ALA A 68 7.30 10.06 4.13
C ALA A 68 6.55 11.00 5.12
N ALA A 69 6.66 10.75 6.43
CA ALA A 69 6.12 11.64 7.45
C ALA A 69 6.84 13.00 7.47
N MET A 70 8.17 13.00 7.40
CA MET A 70 8.98 14.21 7.25
C MET A 70 8.62 14.98 5.97
N ALA A 71 8.38 14.28 4.87
CA ALA A 71 7.97 14.88 3.60
C ALA A 71 6.60 15.58 3.72
N ARG A 72 5.64 15.00 4.47
CA ARG A 72 4.36 15.65 4.80
C ARG A 72 4.55 16.89 5.69
N GLN A 73 5.44 16.82 6.68
CA GLN A 73 5.76 17.98 7.53
C GLN A 73 6.40 19.11 6.72
N LEU A 74 7.32 18.80 5.80
CA LEU A 74 7.94 19.77 4.90
C LEU A 74 6.93 20.40 3.94
N ARG A 75 5.95 19.63 3.46
CA ARG A 75 4.83 20.15 2.68
C ARG A 75 3.94 21.09 3.49
N GLN A 76 3.66 20.76 4.75
CA GLN A 76 2.91 21.65 5.65
C GLN A 76 3.70 22.95 5.89
N TRP A 77 5.00 22.83 6.18
CA TRP A 77 5.88 23.99 6.35
C TRP A 77 5.90 24.91 5.12
N GLN A 78 5.88 24.35 3.91
CA GLN A 78 5.75 25.10 2.66
C GLN A 78 4.45 25.93 2.59
N LEU A 79 3.33 25.39 3.08
CA LEU A 79 2.06 26.12 3.10
C LEU A 79 2.11 27.30 4.08
N ASP A 80 2.86 27.14 5.16
CA ASP A 80 3.01 28.15 6.22
C ASP A 80 4.05 29.24 5.87
N HIS A 81 4.97 28.97 4.92
CA HIS A 81 6.06 29.88 4.50
C HIS A 81 6.17 30.00 2.97
N PRO A 82 5.14 30.53 2.27
CA PRO A 82 5.07 30.54 0.81
C PRO A 82 6.14 31.40 0.12
N GLU A 83 6.79 32.30 0.84
CA GLU A 83 7.87 33.17 0.36
C GLU A 83 9.28 32.58 0.49
N ALA A 84 9.43 31.39 1.07
CA ALA A 84 10.74 30.76 1.23
C ALA A 84 11.41 30.43 -0.12
N ALA A 85 12.74 30.55 -0.18
CA ALA A 85 13.50 30.17 -1.36
C ALA A 85 13.64 28.64 -1.46
N GLY A 86 13.53 28.07 -2.67
CA GLY A 86 13.73 26.63 -2.92
C GLY A 86 12.49 25.75 -2.76
N LEU A 87 11.29 26.34 -2.63
CA LEU A 87 10.03 25.61 -2.43
C LEU A 87 9.66 24.67 -3.59
N ASP A 88 9.96 25.03 -4.84
CA ASP A 88 9.67 24.17 -5.99
C ASP A 88 10.51 22.87 -5.95
N GLU A 89 11.77 22.99 -5.54
CA GLU A 89 12.69 21.86 -5.38
C GLU A 89 12.28 20.97 -4.20
N LEU A 90 11.87 21.58 -3.07
CA LEU A 90 11.32 20.87 -1.92
C LEU A 90 10.05 20.11 -2.29
N ALA A 91 9.13 20.76 -3.00
CA ALA A 91 7.86 20.16 -3.41
C ALA A 91 8.06 18.97 -4.34
N GLY A 92 8.98 19.08 -5.32
CA GLY A 92 9.33 17.98 -6.21
C GLY A 92 9.94 16.80 -5.45
N LEU A 93 10.88 17.07 -4.55
CA LEU A 93 11.56 16.03 -3.78
C LEU A 93 10.62 15.32 -2.79
N VAL A 94 9.76 16.07 -2.11
CA VAL A 94 8.71 15.55 -1.22
C VAL A 94 7.70 14.68 -1.99
N ALA A 95 7.31 15.11 -3.18
CA ALA A 95 6.41 14.35 -4.04
C ALA A 95 7.02 13.01 -4.50
N ASP A 96 8.36 12.92 -4.57
CA ASP A 96 9.08 11.73 -5.02
C ASP A 96 9.27 10.65 -3.94
N VAL A 97 9.30 11.01 -2.65
CA VAL A 97 9.65 10.08 -1.56
C VAL A 97 8.76 8.85 -1.53
N GLU A 98 7.43 9.05 -1.44
CA GLU A 98 6.49 7.94 -1.31
C GLU A 98 6.41 7.10 -2.59
N PRO A 99 6.33 7.67 -3.81
CA PRO A 99 6.39 6.88 -5.04
C PRO A 99 7.67 6.04 -5.17
N VAL A 100 8.83 6.58 -4.78
CA VAL A 100 10.10 5.85 -4.83
C VAL A 100 10.11 4.72 -3.80
N ARG A 101 9.64 4.97 -2.57
CA ARG A 101 9.50 3.92 -1.55
C ARG A 101 8.60 2.79 -2.03
N GLN A 102 7.43 3.11 -2.59
CA GLN A 102 6.49 2.13 -3.12
C GLN A 102 7.08 1.34 -4.29
N ALA A 103 7.79 2.00 -5.22
CA ALA A 103 8.44 1.32 -6.33
C ALA A 103 9.53 0.35 -5.87
N LEU A 104 10.28 0.67 -4.81
CA LEU A 104 11.27 -0.22 -4.21
C LEU A 104 10.61 -1.45 -3.56
N LEU A 105 9.61 -1.22 -2.71
CA LEU A 105 8.86 -2.31 -2.05
C LEU A 105 8.21 -3.23 -3.08
N HIS A 106 7.68 -2.68 -4.16
CA HIS A 106 7.12 -3.43 -5.28
C HIS A 106 8.16 -4.37 -5.93
N GLN A 107 9.40 -3.91 -6.15
CA GLN A 107 10.44 -4.78 -6.72
C GLN A 107 10.85 -5.91 -5.77
N LEU A 108 10.88 -5.64 -4.45
CA LEU A 108 11.16 -6.68 -3.45
C LEU A 108 10.05 -7.72 -3.38
N ALA A 109 8.80 -7.28 -3.39
CA ALA A 109 7.64 -8.17 -3.42
C ALA A 109 7.59 -9.01 -4.71
N ARG A 110 7.97 -8.44 -5.87
CA ARG A 110 8.15 -9.19 -7.13
C ARG A 110 9.18 -10.32 -6.98
N LEU A 111 10.38 -10.02 -6.45
CA LEU A 111 11.43 -11.02 -6.24
C LEU A 111 10.98 -12.12 -5.27
N ARG A 112 10.23 -11.76 -4.22
CA ARG A 112 9.64 -12.72 -3.28
C ARG A 112 8.61 -13.63 -3.94
N CYS A 113 7.73 -13.06 -4.77
CA CYS A 113 6.73 -13.84 -5.50
C CYS A 113 7.38 -14.78 -6.50
N ALA A 114 8.41 -14.35 -7.23
CA ALA A 114 9.14 -15.22 -8.16
C ALA A 114 9.80 -16.42 -7.46
N ARG A 115 10.01 -16.35 -6.15
CA ARG A 115 10.51 -17.45 -5.30
C ARG A 115 9.42 -18.29 -4.64
N GLY A 116 8.14 -17.98 -4.90
CA GLY A 116 7.00 -18.67 -4.29
C GLY A 116 6.82 -18.36 -2.80
N THR A 117 7.30 -17.20 -2.33
CA THR A 117 7.27 -16.83 -0.91
C THR A 117 6.38 -15.61 -0.62
N SER A 118 5.56 -15.18 -1.57
CA SER A 118 4.62 -14.06 -1.37
C SER A 118 3.59 -14.43 -0.30
N GLY A 119 3.30 -13.50 0.61
CA GLY A 119 2.32 -13.60 1.70
C GLY A 119 2.65 -14.64 2.77
N THR A 120 3.82 -15.28 2.74
CA THR A 120 4.22 -16.31 3.72
C THR A 120 4.76 -15.72 5.02
N ARG A 121 4.99 -14.41 5.05
CA ARG A 121 5.42 -13.65 6.23
C ARG A 121 4.72 -12.31 6.29
N VAL A 122 4.53 -11.83 7.51
CA VAL A 122 4.15 -10.44 7.78
C VAL A 122 5.43 -9.61 7.74
N LEU A 123 5.42 -8.52 6.99
CA LEU A 123 6.57 -7.61 6.92
C LEU A 123 6.82 -6.99 8.30
N PRO A 124 8.07 -6.91 8.77
CA PRO A 124 8.42 -6.21 10.00
C PRO A 124 7.86 -4.78 10.04
N GLY A 125 7.42 -4.35 11.22
CA GLY A 125 6.75 -3.05 11.40
C GLY A 125 5.25 -3.04 11.03
N ARG A 126 4.73 -4.07 10.36
CA ARG A 126 3.29 -4.22 10.12
C ARG A 126 2.61 -5.09 11.17
N THR A 127 1.48 -4.62 11.65
CA THR A 127 0.49 -5.51 12.27
C THR A 127 -0.07 -6.39 11.16
N ALA A 128 -0.11 -7.70 11.37
CA ALA A 128 -0.74 -8.60 10.41
C ALA A 128 -2.19 -8.16 10.19
N ALA A 129 -2.57 -7.90 8.94
CA ALA A 129 -3.95 -7.58 8.63
C ALA A 129 -4.85 -8.73 9.11
N GLU A 130 -5.84 -8.44 9.93
CA GLU A 130 -6.72 -9.44 10.50
C GLU A 130 -7.88 -9.69 9.53
N LEU A 131 -8.06 -10.94 9.10
CA LEU A 131 -9.25 -11.31 8.35
C LEU A 131 -10.45 -11.30 9.30
N ILE A 132 -11.33 -10.31 9.13
CA ILE A 132 -12.51 -10.12 9.96
C ILE A 132 -13.79 -10.72 9.35
N ARG A 133 -13.79 -11.00 8.03
CA ARG A 133 -14.89 -11.71 7.36
C ARG A 133 -14.40 -12.60 6.23
N ASP A 134 -14.96 -13.81 6.17
CA ASP A 134 -14.73 -14.81 5.12
C ASP A 134 -16.11 -15.32 4.66
N GLU A 135 -16.64 -14.70 3.60
CA GLU A 135 -17.98 -14.94 3.07
C GLU A 135 -17.88 -15.62 1.69
N PRO A 136 -17.80 -16.97 1.61
CA PRO A 136 -17.62 -17.67 0.33
C PRO A 136 -18.84 -17.58 -0.61
N LEU A 137 -20.00 -17.17 -0.09
CA LEU A 137 -21.28 -17.10 -0.79
C LEU A 137 -21.97 -15.75 -0.56
N TRP A 138 -21.24 -14.64 -0.73
CA TRP A 138 -21.78 -13.30 -0.63
C TRP A 138 -22.62 -12.92 -1.85
N THR A 139 -23.70 -12.18 -1.63
CA THR A 139 -24.54 -11.61 -2.69
C THR A 139 -25.05 -10.23 -2.28
N PHE A 140 -25.17 -9.31 -3.25
CA PHE A 140 -25.67 -7.95 -3.03
C PHE A 140 -27.13 -7.76 -3.47
N SER A 141 -27.74 -8.75 -4.14
CA SER A 141 -29.19 -8.73 -4.36
C SER A 141 -29.74 -10.14 -4.53
N HIS A 142 -30.98 -10.35 -4.07
CA HIS A 142 -31.73 -11.59 -4.32
C HIS A 142 -32.37 -11.66 -5.72
N GLY A 143 -31.94 -10.79 -6.65
CA GLY A 143 -32.44 -10.75 -8.02
C GLY A 143 -31.85 -11.88 -8.89
N GLN A 144 -32.58 -12.29 -9.92
CA GLN A 144 -32.07 -13.24 -10.92
C GLN A 144 -30.83 -12.64 -11.62
N GLY A 145 -29.70 -13.35 -11.60
CA GLY A 145 -28.45 -12.97 -12.26
C GLY A 145 -27.31 -12.53 -11.34
N HIS A 146 -27.54 -12.45 -10.02
CA HIS A 146 -26.51 -12.10 -9.03
C HIS A 146 -26.07 -13.34 -8.26
N ASP A 147 -25.36 -14.23 -8.95
CA ASP A 147 -24.88 -15.47 -8.38
C ASP A 147 -23.85 -15.20 -7.25
N PRO A 148 -23.76 -16.08 -6.24
CA PRO A 148 -22.90 -15.87 -5.07
C PRO A 148 -21.42 -15.71 -5.43
N ARG A 149 -20.71 -14.88 -4.67
CA ARG A 149 -19.29 -14.56 -4.86
C ARG A 149 -18.55 -14.71 -3.54
N ALA A 150 -17.27 -15.04 -3.60
CA ALA A 150 -16.43 -14.95 -2.42
C ALA A 150 -16.17 -13.47 -2.10
N LEU A 151 -16.35 -13.10 -0.83
CA LEU A 151 -15.98 -11.82 -0.26
C LEU A 151 -15.12 -12.08 0.98
N HIS A 152 -13.95 -11.47 1.02
CA HIS A 152 -13.07 -11.48 2.17
C HIS A 152 -12.82 -10.04 2.61
N VAL A 153 -12.81 -9.78 3.92
CA VAL A 153 -12.57 -8.44 4.48
C VAL A 153 -11.49 -8.52 5.55
N TRP A 154 -10.45 -7.72 5.37
CA TRP A 154 -9.35 -7.55 6.31
C TRP A 154 -9.42 -6.19 7.01
N ARG A 155 -8.94 -6.18 8.24
CA ARG A 155 -8.64 -5.00 9.02
C ARG A 155 -7.13 -4.82 9.07
N GLU A 156 -6.60 -3.75 8.47
CA GLU A 156 -5.18 -3.44 8.58
C GLU A 156 -4.85 -2.70 9.88
N ASP A 157 -5.72 -1.77 10.27
CA ASP A 157 -5.67 -1.04 11.53
C ASP A 157 -7.09 -0.60 11.94
N ASP A 158 -7.20 0.24 12.97
CA ASP A 158 -8.51 0.67 13.47
C ASP A 158 -9.28 1.60 12.52
N ALA A 159 -8.59 2.22 11.55
CA ALA A 159 -9.13 3.19 10.60
C ALA A 159 -9.31 2.62 9.18
N HIS A 160 -8.65 1.51 8.82
CA HIS A 160 -8.64 1.02 7.44
C HIS A 160 -9.12 -0.43 7.28
N LEU A 161 -10.06 -0.64 6.35
CA LEU A 161 -10.52 -1.96 5.90
C LEU A 161 -10.18 -2.19 4.42
N VAL A 162 -9.73 -3.40 4.12
CA VAL A 162 -9.50 -3.88 2.75
C VAL A 162 -10.47 -5.00 2.45
N ALA A 163 -11.26 -4.86 1.38
CA ALA A 163 -12.21 -5.87 0.93
C ALA A 163 -11.80 -6.44 -0.42
N ILE A 164 -11.91 -7.75 -0.58
CA ILE A 164 -11.65 -8.44 -1.85
C ILE A 164 -12.87 -9.25 -2.23
N VAL A 165 -13.45 -8.95 -3.40
CA VAL A 165 -14.63 -9.62 -3.94
C VAL A 165 -14.34 -10.32 -5.26
N ALA A 166 -14.85 -11.52 -5.45
CA ALA A 166 -14.66 -12.27 -6.69
C ALA A 166 -15.36 -11.57 -7.90
N ALA A 167 -14.58 -11.39 -8.98
CA ALA A 167 -14.97 -10.73 -10.22
C ALA A 167 -16.11 -11.43 -10.96
N ARG A 168 -16.21 -12.76 -10.81
CA ARG A 168 -17.31 -13.56 -11.33
C ARG A 168 -17.72 -14.59 -10.29
N SER A 169 -19.01 -14.92 -10.28
CA SER A 169 -19.45 -16.14 -9.62
C SER A 169 -18.83 -17.35 -10.32
N PRO A 170 -18.50 -18.43 -9.58
CA PRO A 170 -18.17 -19.73 -10.16
C PRO A 170 -19.23 -20.25 -11.17
N GLU A 171 -20.48 -19.78 -11.03
CA GLU A 171 -21.65 -20.22 -11.80
C GLU A 171 -21.88 -19.38 -13.08
N GLY A 172 -21.11 -18.30 -13.27
CA GLY A 172 -21.29 -17.30 -14.34
C GLY A 172 -21.99 -16.03 -13.85
N GLY A 173 -22.08 -14.96 -14.67
CA GLY A 173 -22.87 -13.77 -14.34
C GLY A 173 -22.12 -12.42 -14.27
N VAL A 174 -22.91 -11.37 -13.94
CA VAL A 174 -22.77 -9.91 -14.16
C VAL A 174 -21.38 -9.27 -13.95
N ASP A 175 -21.21 -8.11 -14.60
CA ASP A 175 -20.01 -7.28 -14.72
C ASP A 175 -19.31 -6.95 -13.39
N THR A 176 -18.00 -6.78 -13.50
CA THR A 176 -17.04 -6.73 -12.38
C THR A 176 -17.15 -5.48 -11.50
N ALA A 177 -17.54 -4.34 -12.10
CA ALA A 177 -17.61 -3.05 -11.42
C ALA A 177 -18.76 -2.97 -10.39
N GLU A 178 -19.93 -3.55 -10.69
CA GLU A 178 -21.11 -3.46 -9.81
C GLU A 178 -20.91 -4.18 -8.48
N ALA A 179 -20.14 -5.28 -8.46
CA ALA A 179 -19.84 -6.01 -7.25
C ALA A 179 -18.94 -5.20 -6.30
N GLY A 180 -17.93 -4.51 -6.84
CA GLY A 180 -17.04 -3.65 -6.07
C GLY A 180 -17.80 -2.50 -5.39
N ASP A 181 -18.64 -1.80 -6.16
CA ASP A 181 -19.45 -0.69 -5.65
C ASP A 181 -20.43 -1.13 -4.55
N ALA A 182 -21.04 -2.30 -4.71
CA ALA A 182 -21.97 -2.84 -3.72
C ALA A 182 -21.26 -3.22 -2.40
N VAL A 183 -20.07 -3.80 -2.46
CA VAL A 183 -19.24 -4.07 -1.27
C VAL A 183 -18.83 -2.76 -0.60
N ALA A 184 -18.36 -1.78 -1.37
CA ALA A 184 -17.97 -0.48 -0.85
C ALA A 184 -19.12 0.21 -0.12
N ALA A 185 -20.30 0.26 -0.74
CA ALA A 185 -21.50 0.86 -0.15
C ALA A 185 -21.93 0.15 1.15
N ARG A 186 -21.92 -1.20 1.16
CA ARG A 186 -22.24 -1.98 2.37
C ARG A 186 -21.26 -1.68 3.50
N LEU A 187 -19.96 -1.78 3.23
CA LEU A 187 -18.94 -1.58 4.27
C LEU A 187 -18.91 -0.14 4.79
N THR A 188 -19.16 0.85 3.92
CA THR A 188 -19.29 2.25 4.34
C THR A 188 -20.48 2.45 5.27
N ALA A 189 -21.61 1.77 5.01
CA ALA A 189 -22.78 1.84 5.89
C ALA A 189 -22.56 1.14 7.25
N GLU A 190 -21.80 0.04 7.26
CA GLU A 190 -21.47 -0.73 8.46
C GLU A 190 -20.33 -0.11 9.29
N HIS A 191 -19.41 0.61 8.63
CA HIS A 191 -18.19 1.18 9.20
C HIS A 191 -17.98 2.62 8.70
N PRO A 192 -18.84 3.59 9.09
CA PRO A 192 -18.83 4.95 8.54
C PRO A 192 -17.57 5.76 8.85
N ASP A 193 -16.84 5.40 9.92
CA ASP A 193 -15.63 6.08 10.38
C ASP A 193 -14.34 5.47 9.82
N ARG A 194 -14.45 4.52 8.88
CA ARG A 194 -13.30 3.80 8.32
C ARG A 194 -13.12 4.10 6.84
N GLU A 195 -11.86 4.18 6.44
CA GLU A 195 -11.47 4.11 5.03
C GLU A 195 -11.71 2.67 4.54
N ILE A 196 -12.28 2.56 3.34
CA ILE A 196 -12.59 1.27 2.70
C ILE A 196 -11.87 1.22 1.35
N GLU A 197 -10.94 0.29 1.21
CA GLU A 197 -10.33 -0.05 -0.08
C GLU A 197 -10.95 -1.36 -0.59
N VAL A 198 -11.39 -1.37 -1.85
CA VAL A 198 -12.03 -2.55 -2.46
C VAL A 198 -11.22 -3.01 -3.67
N PHE A 199 -10.94 -4.32 -3.71
CA PHE A 199 -10.37 -5.02 -4.85
C PHE A 199 -11.35 -6.00 -5.44
N VAL A 200 -11.40 -6.04 -6.75
CA VAL A 200 -12.03 -7.10 -7.54
C VAL A 200 -10.97 -8.13 -7.88
N TRP A 201 -11.25 -9.40 -7.58
CA TRP A 201 -10.33 -10.51 -7.75
C TRP A 201 -10.79 -11.48 -8.83
N THR A 202 -9.93 -11.74 -9.80
CA THR A 202 -10.13 -12.79 -10.81
C THR A 202 -9.11 -13.91 -10.61
N PRO A 203 -9.55 -15.14 -10.28
CA PRO A 203 -8.64 -16.28 -10.17
C PRO A 203 -7.89 -16.55 -11.49
N GLY A 204 -6.60 -16.90 -11.39
CA GLY A 204 -5.83 -17.40 -12.52
C GLY A 204 -6.44 -18.68 -13.12
N SER A 205 -6.59 -18.75 -14.44
CA SER A 205 -7.29 -19.83 -15.13
C SER A 205 -6.41 -21.06 -15.44
N ALA A 206 -5.09 -20.94 -15.37
CA ALA A 206 -4.14 -22.01 -15.71
C ALA A 206 -3.27 -22.42 -14.52
N ALA A 207 -2.76 -23.65 -14.57
CA ALA A 207 -1.70 -24.08 -13.66
C ALA A 207 -0.46 -23.21 -13.90
N GLY A 208 0.00 -22.52 -12.85
CA GLY A 208 1.09 -21.56 -12.95
C GLY A 208 0.67 -20.13 -13.28
N SER A 209 -0.61 -19.82 -13.52
CA SER A 209 -1.04 -18.42 -13.63
C SER A 209 -1.43 -17.84 -12.28
N GLY A 210 -0.91 -16.65 -11.97
CA GLY A 210 -1.30 -15.86 -10.82
C GLY A 210 -2.73 -15.33 -10.91
N ASP A 211 -3.28 -14.98 -9.76
CA ASP A 211 -4.55 -14.27 -9.66
C ASP A 211 -4.38 -12.81 -10.08
N ARG A 212 -5.48 -12.18 -10.51
CA ARG A 212 -5.51 -10.77 -10.92
C ARG A 212 -6.34 -9.96 -9.96
N PHE A 213 -5.85 -8.78 -9.62
CA PHE A 213 -6.53 -7.83 -8.74
C PHE A 213 -6.72 -6.51 -9.46
N GLU A 214 -7.90 -5.93 -9.27
CA GLU A 214 -8.25 -4.61 -9.78
C GLU A 214 -8.79 -3.79 -8.62
N ARG A 215 -8.13 -2.69 -8.28
CA ARG A 215 -8.59 -1.76 -7.27
C ARG A 215 -9.76 -0.95 -7.82
N VAL A 216 -10.82 -0.83 -7.03
CA VAL A 216 -11.94 0.06 -7.33
C VAL A 216 -11.53 1.49 -7.00
N THR A 217 -11.62 2.37 -8.00
CA THR A 217 -11.33 3.81 -7.85
C THR A 217 -12.51 4.63 -8.39
N PRO A 218 -12.61 5.93 -8.06
CA PRO A 218 -13.61 6.80 -8.67
C PRO A 218 -13.54 6.87 -10.20
N GLY A 219 -12.38 6.53 -10.80
CA GLY A 219 -12.17 6.48 -12.25
C GLY A 219 -12.43 5.12 -12.89
N GLY A 220 -12.84 4.10 -12.12
CA GLY A 220 -13.04 2.73 -12.57
C GLY A 220 -12.05 1.74 -11.94
N LEU A 221 -11.77 0.65 -12.65
CA LEU A 221 -10.90 -0.42 -12.19
C LEU A 221 -9.44 -0.16 -12.57
N GLU A 222 -8.54 -0.21 -11.58
CA GLU A 222 -7.10 -0.06 -11.75
C GLU A 222 -6.39 -1.40 -11.47
N PRO A 223 -5.65 -1.98 -12.42
CA PRO A 223 -4.91 -3.21 -12.18
C PRO A 223 -3.86 -3.03 -11.08
N VAL A 224 -3.82 -3.98 -10.14
CA VAL A 224 -2.83 -4.02 -9.06
C VAL A 224 -2.08 -5.35 -9.11
N PRO A 225 -0.74 -5.34 -8.98
CA PRO A 225 0.06 -6.56 -8.93
C PRO A 225 -0.36 -7.46 -7.76
N ALA A 226 -0.48 -8.76 -8.03
CA ALA A 226 -0.98 -9.72 -7.04
C ALA A 226 -0.11 -9.81 -5.78
N HIS A 227 1.22 -9.78 -5.95
CA HIS A 227 2.15 -9.82 -4.81
C HIS A 227 1.98 -8.62 -3.87
N ASP A 228 1.66 -7.44 -4.39
CA ASP A 228 1.47 -6.24 -3.56
C ASP A 228 0.27 -6.42 -2.60
N VAL A 229 -0.82 -7.02 -3.09
CA VAL A 229 -2.02 -7.31 -2.30
C VAL A 229 -1.77 -8.47 -1.32
N ILE A 230 -1.18 -9.55 -1.82
CA ILE A 230 -0.98 -10.80 -1.06
C ILE A 230 0.01 -10.61 0.08
N ASP A 231 1.12 -9.89 -0.16
CA ASP A 231 2.12 -9.58 0.87
C ASP A 231 1.55 -8.62 1.91
N ARG A 232 0.81 -7.59 1.47
CA ARG A 232 0.17 -6.62 2.37
C ARG A 232 -0.80 -7.27 3.35
N LEU A 233 -1.58 -8.24 2.88
CA LEU A 233 -2.61 -8.92 3.67
C LEU A 233 -2.15 -10.25 4.29
N ALA A 234 -0.89 -10.66 4.06
CA ALA A 234 -0.38 -12.00 4.40
C ALA A 234 -1.33 -13.14 3.93
N ALA A 235 -1.83 -13.03 2.69
CA ALA A 235 -2.96 -13.81 2.19
C ALA A 235 -2.56 -14.98 1.26
N ALA A 236 -1.37 -15.55 1.43
CA ALA A 236 -0.83 -16.62 0.58
C ALA A 236 -1.69 -17.89 0.53
N GLU A 237 -2.45 -18.17 1.59
CA GLU A 237 -3.34 -19.32 1.66
C GLU A 237 -4.62 -19.15 0.82
N ARG A 238 -4.94 -17.90 0.43
CA ARG A 238 -6.20 -17.56 -0.28
C ARG A 238 -5.99 -17.22 -1.74
N TYR A 239 -4.81 -16.70 -2.08
CA TYR A 239 -4.55 -16.15 -3.40
C TYR A 239 -3.22 -16.62 -3.94
N ARG A 240 -3.15 -16.71 -5.27
CA ARG A 240 -1.95 -17.13 -5.98
C ARG A 240 -1.27 -15.92 -6.59
N CYS A 241 0.01 -15.76 -6.31
CA CYS A 241 0.87 -14.87 -7.09
C CYS A 241 1.69 -15.69 -8.08
N ASP A 242 1.90 -15.16 -9.28
CA ASP A 242 2.90 -15.66 -10.22
C ASP A 242 3.70 -14.47 -10.76
N CYS A 243 5.01 -14.52 -10.56
CA CYS A 243 5.99 -13.57 -11.11
C CYS A 243 7.10 -14.32 -11.86
N SER A 244 6.82 -15.55 -12.32
CA SER A 244 7.77 -16.35 -13.11
C SER A 244 7.83 -15.84 -14.55
N SER A 245 8.51 -14.71 -14.75
CA SER A 245 8.80 -14.14 -16.07
C SER A 245 10.24 -13.66 -16.16
#